data_AF-A0A317KLX3-F1
#
_entry.id   AF-A0A317KLX3-F1
#
_cell.length_a   1.000
_cell.length_b   1.000
_cell.length_c   1.000
_cell.angle_alpha   90.00
_cell.angle_beta   90.00
_cell.angle_gamma   90.00
#
_symmetry.space_group_name_H-M   'P 1'
#
loop_
_entity.id
_entity.type
_entity.pdbx_description
1 polymer ?
#
loop_
_entity_poly.entity_id
_entity_poly.type
_entity_poly.pdbx_seq_one_letter_code
_entity_poly.pdbx_strand_id
1 'polypeptide(L)' 'MPTGIAVFPPDPVLRRLAEREHRLVHWAEYDRGGHFAALEVPDVLVTDIRTFFRPLRRPGRPGSGARY' A
#
# COMPACT_ATOMS: atom_id res chain seq x y z
N MET A 1 4.35 -2.39 13.11
CA MET A 1 4.73 -2.65 11.71
C MET A 1 4.19 -1.52 10.83
N PRO A 2 4.79 -1.21 9.67
CA PRO A 2 4.20 -0.24 8.72
C PRO A 2 2.86 -0.76 8.19
N THR A 3 1.81 0.03 8.30
CA THR A 3 0.46 -0.32 7.82
C THR A 3 0.04 0.62 6.70
N GLY A 4 -0.51 0.07 5.62
CA GLY A 4 -1.14 0.82 4.53
C GLY A 4 -2.60 0.42 4.37
N ILE A 5 -3.48 1.39 4.07
CA ILE A 5 -4.89 1.15 3.79
C ILE A 5 -5.27 1.84 2.48
N ALA A 6 -5.95 1.09 1.61
CA ALA A 6 -6.60 1.59 0.42
C ALA A 6 -8.11 1.40 0.55
N VAL A 7 -8.87 2.47 0.40
CA VAL A 7 -10.32 2.51 0.63
C VAL A 7 -11.06 2.63 -0.70
N PHE A 8 -12.00 1.71 -0.91
CA PHE A 8 -12.80 1.59 -2.12
C PHE A 8 -14.28 1.35 -1.77
N PRO A 9 -15.22 2.28 -2.02
CA PRO A 9 -15.09 3.74 -2.12
C PRO A 9 -14.89 4.44 -0.76
N PRO A 10 -14.58 5.75 -0.69
CA PRO A 10 -14.15 6.42 0.54
C PRO A 10 -15.22 6.45 1.64
N ASP A 11 -14.80 6.20 2.88
CA ASP A 11 -15.64 6.35 4.08
C ASP A 11 -14.87 7.17 5.14
N PRO A 12 -15.41 8.34 5.55
CA PRO A 12 -14.74 9.23 6.49
C PRO A 12 -14.56 8.63 7.90
N VAL A 13 -15.35 7.62 8.28
CA VAL A 13 -15.24 6.96 9.60
C VAL A 13 -14.00 6.05 9.66
N LEU A 14 -13.67 5.38 8.55
CA LEU A 14 -12.57 4.42 8.50
C LEU A 14 -11.22 5.05 8.82
N ARG A 15 -10.99 6.29 8.36
CA ARG A 15 -9.71 6.96 8.57
C ARG A 15 -9.40 7.17 10.05
N ARG A 16 -10.37 7.70 10.79
CA ARG A 16 -10.21 7.97 12.22
C ARG A 16 -10.01 6.69 13.03
N LEU A 17 -10.69 5.61 12.63
CA LEU A 17 -10.53 4.30 13.27
C LEU A 17 -9.13 3.74 13.03
N ALA A 18 -8.67 3.77 11.78
CA ALA A 18 -7.39 3.23 11.38
C ALA A 18 -6.19 3.99 11.98
N GLU A 19 -6.26 5.32 12.06
CA GLU A 19 -5.23 6.15 12.70
C GLU A 19 -5.11 5.88 14.21
N ARG A 20 -6.19 5.46 14.87
CA ARG A 20 -6.19 5.08 16.29
C ARG A 20 -5.56 3.70 16.53
N GLU A 21 -5.76 2.76 15.62
CA GLU A 21 -5.43 1.34 15.84
C GLU A 21 -4.09 0.94 15.22
N HIS A 22 -3.58 1.72 14.26
CA HIS A 22 -2.39 1.37 13.50
C HIS A 22 -1.44 2.54 13.30
N ARG A 23 -0.14 2.24 13.21
CA ARG A 23 0.85 3.16 12.66
C ARG A 23 0.70 3.21 11.13
N LEU A 24 -0.28 3.98 10.67
CA LEU A 24 -0.52 4.23 9.26
C LEU A 24 0.65 4.99 8.64
N VAL A 25 1.20 4.43 7.56
CA VAL A 25 2.25 5.07 6.75
C VAL A 25 1.82 5.27 5.29
N HIS A 26 0.64 4.76 4.92
CA HIS A 26 0.05 4.87 3.60
C HIS A 26 -1.47 4.87 3.72
N TRP A 27 -2.11 5.87 3.09
CA TRP A 27 -3.56 6.01 3.02
C TRP A 27 -3.93 6.45 1.62
N ALA A 28 -4.79 5.69 0.95
CA ALA A 28 -5.29 6.01 -0.37
C ALA A 28 -6.81 5.81 -0.44
N GLU A 29 -7.48 6.71 -1.13
CA GLU A 29 -8.93 6.70 -1.34
C GLU A 29 -9.18 6.71 -2.85
N TYR A 30 -10.10 5.85 -3.29
CA TYR A 30 -10.43 5.68 -4.70
C TYR A 30 -11.94 5.70 -4.89
N ASP A 31 -12.40 6.40 -5.92
CA ASP A 31 -13.81 6.60 -6.25
C ASP A 31 -14.44 5.42 -7.04
N ARG A 32 -13.64 4.42 -7.41
CA ARG A 32 -14.04 3.29 -8.26
C ARG A 32 -13.57 1.95 -7.71
N GLY A 33 -14.38 0.91 -7.90
CA GLY A 33 -14.21 -0.39 -7.26
C GLY A 33 -15.10 -0.53 -6.02
N GLY A 34 -14.88 -1.58 -5.25
CA GLY A 34 -15.69 -1.88 -4.08
C GLY A 34 -15.12 -3.03 -3.26
N HIS A 35 -16.01 -3.85 -2.69
CA HIS A 35 -15.62 -4.97 -1.83
C HIS A 35 -14.66 -5.94 -2.53
N PHE A 36 -14.78 -6.08 -3.85
CA PHE A 36 -13.92 -6.95 -4.66
C PHE A 36 -12.97 -6.13 -5.55
N ALA A 37 -12.26 -5.14 -4.97
CA ALA A 37 -11.33 -4.28 -5.70
C ALA A 37 -10.33 -5.03 -6.60
N ALA A 38 -9.90 -6.23 -6.20
CA ALA A 38 -9.02 -7.09 -7.02
C ALA A 38 -9.66 -7.57 -8.33
N LEU A 39 -10.98 -7.71 -8.37
CA LEU A 39 -11.75 -8.11 -9.56
C LEU A 39 -12.29 -6.90 -10.31
N GLU A 40 -12.72 -5.86 -9.58
CA GLU A 40 -13.38 -4.69 -10.15
C GLU A 40 -12.40 -3.67 -10.75
N VAL A 41 -11.28 -3.44 -10.07
CA VAL A 41 -10.26 -2.44 -10.44
C VAL A 41 -8.83 -2.96 -10.21
N PRO A 42 -8.46 -4.11 -10.83
CA PRO A 42 -7.18 -4.79 -10.57
C PRO A 42 -5.97 -3.86 -10.77
N ASP A 43 -5.98 -3.03 -11.81
CA ASP A 43 -4.86 -2.13 -12.10
C ASP A 43 -4.65 -1.06 -11.01
N VAL A 44 -5.75 -0.57 -10.44
CA VAL A 44 -5.72 0.41 -9.34
C VAL A 44 -5.15 -0.24 -8.10
N LEU A 45 -5.66 -1.41 -7.73
CA LEU A 45 -5.17 -2.16 -6.57
C LEU A 45 -3.68 -2.54 -6.71
N VAL A 46 -3.27 -3.05 -7.87
CA VAL A 46 -1.87 -3.42 -8.13
C VAL A 46 -0.95 -2.20 -8.01
N THR A 47 -1.38 -1.06 -8.53
CA THR A 47 -0.62 0.19 -8.46
C THR A 47 -0.45 0.67 -7.02
N ASP A 48 -1.52 0.60 -6.21
CA ASP A 48 -1.46 1.00 -4.81
C ASP A 48 -0.53 0.11 -3.98
N ILE A 49 -0.65 -1.22 -4.14
CA ILE A 49 0.23 -2.20 -3.49
C ILE A 49 1.69 -1.91 -3.84
N ARG A 50 1.99 -1.67 -5.13
CA ARG A 50 3.36 -1.33 -5.56
C ARG A 50 3.84 -0.02 -4.94
N THR A 51 2.97 0.98 -4.85
CA THR A 51 3.26 2.28 -4.24
C THR A 51 3.63 2.13 -2.77
N PHE A 52 2.83 1.38 -2.01
CA PHE A 52 3.10 1.10 -0.60
C PHE A 52 4.45 0.37 -0.38
N PHE A 53 4.72 -0.68 -1.13
CA PHE A 53 5.92 -1.50 -0.90
C PHE A 53 7.20 -0.93 -1.49
N ARG A 54 7.15 -0.08 -2.53
CA ARG A 54 8.34 0.50 -3.18
C ARG A 54 9.33 1.14 -2.19
N PRO A 55 8.93 2.03 -1.27
CA PRO A 55 9.86 2.60 -0.29
C PRO A 55 10.34 1.60 0.78
N LEU A 56 9.63 0.49 0.98
CA LEU A 56 9.97 -0.54 1.97
C LEU A 56 10.99 -1.57 1.45
N ARG A 57 11.31 -1.54 0.16
CA ARG A 57 12.33 -2.42 -0.43
C ARG A 57 13.70 -2.02 0.10
N ARG A 58 14.37 -2.94 0.80
CA ARG A 58 15.77 -2.74 1.19
C ARG A 58 16.62 -2.64 -0.08
N PRO A 59 17.50 -1.65 -0.24
CA PRO A 59 18.44 -1.65 -1.35
C PRO A 59 19.27 -2.94 -1.27
N GLY A 60 19.34 -3.67 -2.39
CA GLY A 60 20.18 -4.86 -2.49
C GLY A 60 21.60 -4.50 -2.11
N ARG A 61 22.23 -5.29 -1.23
CA ARG A 61 23.66 -5.10 -0.93
C ARG A 61 24.40 -5.20 -2.28
N PRO A 62 25.19 -4.20 -2.69
CA PRO A 62 26.06 -4.38 -3.84
C PRO A 62 26.95 -5.58 -3.54
N GLY A 63 26.86 -6.61 -4.38
CA GLY A 63 27.63 -7.83 -4.22
C GLY A 63 29.11 -7.47 -4.15
N SER A 64 29.81 -7.98 -3.13
CA SER A 64 31.25 -7.92 -3.08
C SER A 64 31.78 -8.74 -4.26
N GLY A 65 32.04 -8.06 -5.38
CA GLY A 65 32.83 -8.60 -6.46
C GLY A 65 34.26 -8.76 -5.94
N ALA A 66 34.53 -9.90 -5.31
CA ALA A 66 35.88 -10.42 -5.17
C ALA A 66 36.38 -10.64 -6.60
N ARG A 67 37.23 -9.72 -7.06
CA ARG A 67 38.03 -9.93 -8.27
C ARG A 67 39.08 -10.98 -7.88
N TYR A 68 39.11 -12.07 -8.64
CA TYR A 68 40.24 -13.00 -8.67
C TYR A 68 41.47 -12.31 -9.24
#